data_AF-A0A4V3SB93-F1
#
_entry.id   AF-A0A4V3SB93-F1
#
_cell.length_a   1.000
_cell.length_b   1.000
_cell.length_c   1.000
_cell.angle_alpha   90.00
_cell.angle_beta   90.00
_cell.angle_gamma   90.00
#
_symmetry.space_group_name_H-M   'P 1'
#
loop_
_entity.id
_entity.type
_entity.pdbx_description
1 polymer ?
#
loop_
_entity_poly.entity_id
_entity_poly.type
_entity_poly.pdbx_seq_one_letter_code
_entity_poly.pdbx_strand_id
1 'polypeptide(L)'
;MGMDSMMAVEIKQTLEREFDISLTAQDIKTLNFAKLRQMTITTEQGKIYDTNEIEPSNLEGFDMLIRKVKDSDFVPDILVELVTKEVDRDNIFLLPGIEGCSSVYKSIASGIKSSTTCVQHGVLNIPDESHSVMKSAAYLLPVRRSNLIKIFVLIIFK
;
A
#
# COMPACT_ATOMS: atom_id res chain seq x y z
N MET A 1 -20.89 6.69 -5.86
CA MET A 1 -21.16 5.27 -6.17
C MET A 1 -21.83 4.69 -4.94
N GLY A 2 -23.08 4.23 -5.06
CA GLY A 2 -23.87 3.77 -3.92
C GLY A 2 -23.51 2.32 -3.60
N MET A 3 -23.14 2.05 -2.36
CA MET A 3 -22.97 0.69 -1.86
C MET A 3 -24.33 -0.02 -1.90
N ASP A 4 -24.44 -1.08 -2.71
CA ASP A 4 -25.61 -1.94 -2.66
C ASP A 4 -25.58 -2.78 -1.36
N SER A 5 -26.75 -3.27 -0.94
CA SER A 5 -26.89 -4.00 0.32
C SER A 5 -26.03 -5.27 0.39
N MET A 6 -25.63 -5.84 -0.76
CA MET A 6 -24.80 -7.05 -0.82
C MET A 6 -23.33 -6.71 -0.56
N MET A 7 -22.83 -5.64 -1.18
CA MET A 7 -21.48 -5.11 -0.95
C MET A 7 -21.28 -4.70 0.53
N ALA A 8 -22.29 -4.12 1.16
CA ALA A 8 -22.23 -3.79 2.59
C ALA A 8 -22.03 -5.03 3.48
N VAL A 9 -22.68 -6.15 3.13
CA VAL A 9 -22.55 -7.42 3.86
C VAL A 9 -21.18 -8.04 3.63
N GLU A 10 -20.66 -8.01 2.40
CA GLU A 10 -19.32 -8.51 2.07
C GLU A 10 -18.22 -7.73 2.80
N ILE A 11 -18.33 -6.40 2.87
CA ILE A 11 -17.41 -5.56 3.64
C ILE A 11 -17.49 -5.92 5.12
N LYS A 12 -18.69 -6.07 5.68
CA LYS A 12 -18.89 -6.46 7.09
C LYS A 12 -18.19 -7.78 7.41
N GLN A 13 -18.46 -8.82 6.61
CA GLN A 13 -17.89 -10.15 6.82
C GLN A 13 -16.36 -10.15 6.70
N THR A 14 -15.82 -9.37 5.76
CA THR A 14 -14.37 -9.26 5.57
C THR A 14 -13.71 -8.57 6.76
N LEU A 15 -14.29 -7.47 7.24
CA LEU A 15 -13.79 -6.74 8.42
C LEU A 15 -13.84 -7.61 9.69
N GLU A 16 -14.92 -8.37 9.89
CA GLU A 16 -15.07 -9.28 11.03
C GLU A 16 -14.06 -10.45 10.96
N ARG A 17 -13.92 -11.10 9.80
CA ARG A 17 -13.09 -12.31 9.68
C ARG A 17 -11.59 -12.03 9.63
N GLU A 18 -11.18 -10.99 8.91
CA GLU A 18 -9.76 -10.72 8.65
C GLU A 18 -9.15 -9.77 9.67
N PHE A 19 -9.97 -8.94 10.33
CA PHE A 19 -9.49 -7.86 11.20
C PHE A 19 -10.16 -7.84 12.58
N ASP A 20 -11.11 -8.74 12.88
CA ASP A 20 -11.90 -8.72 14.13
C ASP A 20 -12.59 -7.36 14.38
N ILE A 21 -12.99 -6.68 13.30
CA ILE A 21 -13.70 -5.40 13.35
C ILE A 21 -15.20 -5.64 13.19
N SER A 22 -15.97 -5.30 14.21
CA SER A 22 -17.44 -5.33 14.16
C SER A 22 -18.01 -3.94 13.93
N LEU A 23 -18.66 -3.72 12.78
CA LEU A 23 -19.32 -2.45 12.43
C LEU A 23 -20.79 -2.65 12.09
N THR A 24 -21.61 -1.63 12.35
CA THR A 24 -23.00 -1.63 11.89
C THR A 24 -23.08 -1.38 10.38
N ALA A 25 -24.19 -1.78 9.76
CA ALA A 25 -24.42 -1.47 8.34
C ALA A 25 -24.44 0.05 8.05
N GLN A 26 -24.76 0.87 9.06
CA GLN A 26 -24.72 2.33 8.94
C GLN A 26 -23.28 2.85 8.95
N ASP A 27 -22.43 2.31 9.83
CA ASP A 27 -21.01 2.67 9.88
C ASP A 27 -20.31 2.34 8.57
N ILE A 28 -20.57 1.15 8.04
CA ILE A 28 -20.01 0.69 6.75
C ILE A 28 -20.41 1.62 5.60
N LYS A 29 -21.67 2.08 5.54
CA LYS A 29 -22.13 3.01 4.51
C LYS A 29 -21.41 4.37 4.55
N THR A 30 -20.94 4.77 5.72
CA THR A 30 -20.19 6.02 5.92
C THR A 30 -18.68 5.82 5.91
N LEU A 31 -18.20 4.58 5.76
CA LEU A 31 -16.81 4.23 5.84
C LEU A 31 -16.05 4.77 4.63
N ASN A 32 -14.93 5.45 4.89
CA ASN A 32 -14.00 5.96 3.89
C ASN A 32 -12.58 6.03 4.50
N PHE A 33 -11.57 6.30 3.67
CA PHE A 33 -10.17 6.36 4.13
C PHE A 33 -9.93 7.40 5.24
N ALA A 34 -10.66 8.52 5.24
CA ALA A 34 -10.53 9.53 6.29
C ALA A 34 -11.10 9.03 7.63
N LYS A 35 -12.26 8.35 7.61
CA LYS A 35 -12.88 7.75 8.80
C LYS A 35 -12.03 6.60 9.35
N LEU A 36 -11.45 5.76 8.48
CA LEU A 36 -10.46 4.75 8.87
C LEU A 36 -9.27 5.39 9.60
N ARG A 37 -8.68 6.46 9.07
CA ARG A 37 -7.56 7.17 9.71
C ARG A 37 -7.89 7.75 11.07
N GLN A 38 -9.06 8.38 11.18
CA GLN A 38 -9.52 8.94 12.45
C GLN A 38 -9.63 7.86 13.53
N MET A 39 -10.01 6.63 13.15
CA MET A 39 -10.14 5.49 14.07
C MET A 39 -8.81 5.02 14.69
N THR A 40 -7.66 5.37 14.09
CA THR A 40 -6.32 4.95 14.58
C THR A 40 -5.52 6.10 15.20
N ILE A 41 -5.77 7.37 14.83
CA ILE A 41 -5.06 8.54 15.40
C ILE A 41 -5.38 8.72 16.89
N THR A 42 -6.56 8.28 17.34
CA THR A 42 -6.94 8.23 18.75
C THR A 42 -5.99 7.39 19.62
N THR A 43 -5.17 6.51 19.03
CA THR A 43 -4.22 5.65 19.75
C THR A 43 -2.86 6.32 20.00
N GLU A 44 -2.41 7.26 19.16
CA GLU A 44 -1.04 7.78 19.23
C GLU A 44 -0.88 9.16 19.91
N GLN A 45 -1.94 9.97 20.03
CA GLN A 45 -1.76 11.37 20.45
C GLN A 45 -2.68 11.87 21.58
N GLY A 46 -3.48 11.00 22.22
CA GLY A 46 -4.29 11.39 23.39
C GLY A 46 -5.18 12.62 23.17
N LYS A 47 -5.51 12.94 21.91
CA LYS A 47 -6.42 14.03 21.54
C LYS A 47 -7.75 13.43 21.15
N ILE A 48 -8.69 13.53 22.09
CA ILE A 48 -10.09 13.18 21.94
C ILE A 48 -10.70 14.15 20.91
N TYR A 49 -10.79 13.72 19.65
CA TYR A 49 -11.70 14.31 18.68
C TYR A 49 -12.98 13.48 18.70
N ASP A 50 -13.91 13.89 19.56
CA ASP A 50 -15.33 13.48 19.63
C ASP A 50 -15.59 12.06 19.09
N THR A 51 -14.99 11.06 19.72
CA THR A 51 -15.03 9.67 19.27
C THR A 51 -15.92 8.86 20.21
N ASN A 52 -17.22 9.12 20.16
CA ASN A 52 -18.21 8.30 20.86
C ASN A 52 -18.66 7.05 20.07
N GLU A 53 -18.00 6.70 18.96
CA GLU A 53 -18.52 5.70 18.01
C GLU A 53 -17.64 4.47 17.74
N ILE A 54 -16.44 4.35 18.32
CA ILE A 54 -15.56 3.20 18.04
C ILE A 54 -15.42 2.35 19.30
N GLU A 55 -15.88 1.11 19.22
CA GLU A 55 -15.67 0.13 20.29
C GLU A 55 -14.17 -0.12 20.49
N PRO A 56 -13.66 -0.11 21.74
CA PRO A 56 -12.24 -0.37 22.03
C PRO A 56 -11.73 -1.72 21.48
N SER A 57 -12.61 -2.72 21.36
CA SER A 57 -12.36 -4.03 20.75
C SER A 57 -11.87 -3.93 19.31
N ASN A 58 -12.37 -2.95 18.54
CA ASN A 58 -12.04 -2.81 17.12
C ASN A 58 -10.69 -2.12 16.87
N LEU A 59 -10.05 -1.55 17.91
CA LEU A 59 -8.88 -0.69 17.74
C LEU A 59 -7.67 -1.43 17.17
N GLU A 60 -7.41 -2.64 17.65
CA GLU A 60 -6.33 -3.50 17.17
C GLU A 60 -6.55 -3.91 15.70
N GLY A 61 -7.79 -4.26 15.37
CA GLY A 61 -8.21 -4.57 14.01
C GLY A 61 -7.98 -3.41 13.04
N PHE A 62 -8.36 -2.19 13.45
CA PHE A 62 -8.14 -0.99 12.64
C PHE A 62 -6.66 -0.64 12.49
N ASP A 63 -5.84 -0.79 13.53
CA ASP A 63 -4.37 -0.63 13.41
C ASP A 63 -3.80 -1.63 12.39
N MET A 64 -4.24 -2.89 12.44
CA MET A 64 -3.81 -3.90 11.47
C MET A 64 -4.25 -3.57 10.03
N LEU A 65 -5.49 -3.12 9.85
CA LEU A 65 -6.02 -2.71 8.54
C LEU A 65 -5.25 -1.52 7.95
N ILE A 66 -4.97 -0.49 8.76
CA ILE A 66 -4.26 0.72 8.29
C ILE A 66 -2.78 0.45 8.07
N ARG A 67 -2.13 -0.41 8.87
CA ARG A 67 -0.75 -0.82 8.61
C ARG A 67 -0.58 -1.45 7.22
N LYS A 68 -1.63 -2.11 6.71
CA LYS A 68 -1.67 -2.67 5.35
C LYS A 68 -2.03 -1.65 4.27
N VAL A 69 -2.53 -0.47 4.64
CA VAL A 69 -3.10 0.53 3.72
C VAL A 69 -2.49 1.91 4.00
N LYS A 70 -1.39 2.25 3.32
CA LYS A 70 -0.83 3.61 3.36
C LYS A 70 -1.16 4.35 2.07
N ASP A 71 -1.39 5.67 2.14
CA ASP A 71 -1.64 6.47 0.92
C ASP A 71 -0.51 6.35 -0.09
N SER A 72 0.73 6.21 0.38
CA SER A 72 1.91 6.00 -0.45
C SER A 72 1.87 4.68 -1.24
N ASP A 73 0.95 3.77 -0.91
CA ASP A 73 0.79 2.49 -1.59
C ASP A 73 -0.14 2.62 -2.81
N PHE A 74 -0.92 3.72 -2.91
CA PHE A 74 -1.84 3.99 -4.02
C PHE A 74 -1.22 4.90 -5.09
N VAL A 75 0.01 4.61 -5.50
CA VAL A 75 0.67 5.33 -6.60
C VAL A 75 0.44 4.53 -7.89
N PRO A 76 -0.27 5.07 -8.89
CA PRO A 76 -0.56 4.35 -10.13
C PRO A 76 0.67 4.19 -11.02
N ASP A 77 1.69 5.04 -10.84
CA ASP A 77 2.91 5.00 -11.64
C ASP A 77 3.67 3.68 -11.44
N ILE A 78 3.97 3.00 -12.54
CA ILE A 78 4.77 1.77 -12.52
C ILE A 78 6.21 2.05 -12.11
N LEU A 79 6.74 3.22 -12.48
CA LEU A 79 8.08 3.67 -12.10
C LEU A 79 7.99 4.81 -11.10
N VAL A 80 8.55 4.61 -9.91
CA VAL A 80 8.62 5.65 -8.87
C VAL A 80 10.06 5.93 -8.51
N GLU A 81 10.50 7.16 -8.71
CA GLU A 81 11.83 7.60 -8.29
C GLU A 81 11.88 7.74 -6.76
N LEU A 82 12.90 7.14 -6.15
CA LEU A 82 13.13 7.24 -4.71
C LEU A 82 13.96 8.48 -4.40
N VAL A 83 13.68 9.13 -3.27
CA VAL A 83 14.51 10.23 -2.77
C VAL A 83 15.81 9.66 -2.18
N THR A 84 16.87 9.61 -2.99
CA THR A 84 18.18 9.09 -2.59
C THR A 84 19.22 10.20 -2.42
N LYS A 85 20.46 9.84 -2.07
CA LYS A 85 21.58 10.80 -1.93
C LYS A 85 22.26 11.17 -3.26
N GLU A 86 21.99 10.42 -4.34
CA GLU A 86 22.47 10.67 -5.71
C GLU A 86 23.93 11.16 -5.83
N VAL A 87 24.87 10.39 -5.27
CA VAL A 87 26.31 10.68 -5.31
C VAL A 87 27.00 9.98 -6.49
N ASP A 88 26.43 8.87 -6.95
CA ASP A 88 26.95 8.04 -8.04
C ASP A 88 26.17 8.25 -9.35
N ARG A 89 26.80 7.98 -10.50
CA ARG A 89 26.17 8.07 -11.83
C ARG A 89 25.41 6.80 -12.23
N ASP A 90 25.57 5.72 -11.49
CA ASP A 90 24.83 4.48 -11.74
C ASP A 90 23.34 4.68 -11.42
N ASN A 91 22.48 4.15 -12.28
CA ASN A 91 21.05 4.04 -12.03
C ASN A 91 20.74 2.62 -11.53
N ILE A 92 19.85 2.50 -10.54
CA ILE A 92 19.44 1.21 -10.00
C ILE A 92 17.92 1.08 -10.07
N PHE A 93 17.45 -0.12 -10.41
CA PHE A 93 16.04 -0.49 -10.30
C PHE A 93 15.82 -1.41 -9.11
N LEU A 94 14.81 -1.12 -8.30
CA LEU A 94 14.37 -1.96 -7.20
C LEU A 94 13.01 -2.59 -7.50
N LEU A 95 12.85 -3.86 -7.15
CA LEU A 95 11.58 -4.58 -7.22
C LEU A 95 11.09 -4.81 -5.79
N PRO A 96 9.96 -4.22 -5.39
CA PRO A 96 9.39 -4.46 -4.08
C PRO A 96 8.98 -5.93 -3.92
N GLY A 97 8.84 -6.38 -2.68
CA GLY A 97 8.37 -7.72 -2.33
C GLY A 97 6.89 -7.92 -2.68
N ILE A 98 6.21 -8.76 -1.90
CA ILE A 98 4.78 -9.03 -2.10
C ILE A 98 3.90 -7.78 -1.93
N GLU A 99 4.42 -6.76 -1.25
CA GLU A 99 3.77 -5.47 -1.06
C GLU A 99 3.55 -4.72 -2.39
N GLY A 100 4.43 -4.92 -3.37
CA GLY A 100 4.27 -4.36 -4.71
C GLY A 100 4.46 -2.84 -4.85
N CYS A 101 4.72 -2.10 -3.77
CA CYS A 101 4.83 -0.64 -3.77
C CYS A 101 6.20 -0.11 -3.31
N SER A 102 6.54 1.11 -3.72
CA SER A 102 7.82 1.77 -3.39
C SER A 102 7.95 2.21 -1.92
N SER A 103 6.84 2.30 -1.19
CA SER A 103 6.81 2.82 0.18
C SER A 103 7.66 2.00 1.16
N VAL A 104 7.89 0.72 0.85
CA VAL A 104 8.77 -0.19 1.61
C VAL A 104 10.20 0.32 1.72
N TYR A 105 10.65 1.14 0.76
CA TYR A 105 12.01 1.66 0.73
C TYR A 105 12.17 3.01 1.45
N LYS A 106 11.08 3.62 1.95
CA LYS A 106 11.11 4.99 2.51
C LYS A 106 12.17 5.18 3.61
N SER A 107 12.40 4.18 4.46
CA SER A 107 13.38 4.26 5.55
C SER A 107 14.83 4.09 5.07
N ILE A 108 15.06 3.41 3.95
CA ILE A 108 16.40 3.10 3.44
C ILE A 108 16.81 3.97 2.25
N ALA A 109 15.87 4.64 1.58
CA ALA A 109 16.09 5.40 0.36
C ALA A 109 17.20 6.46 0.53
N SER A 110 17.20 7.19 1.65
CA SER A 110 18.23 8.19 1.98
C SER A 110 19.61 7.60 2.24
N GLY A 111 19.73 6.27 2.39
CA GLY A 111 21.01 5.56 2.48
C GLY A 111 21.61 5.23 1.11
N ILE A 112 20.80 5.23 0.04
CA ILE A 112 21.22 4.81 -1.28
C ILE A 112 22.01 5.93 -1.96
N LYS A 113 23.19 5.58 -2.51
CA LYS A 113 24.11 6.54 -3.13
C LYS A 113 23.89 6.73 -4.63
N SER A 114 23.05 5.90 -5.25
CA SER A 114 22.78 5.89 -6.68
C SER A 114 21.36 6.41 -6.95
N SER A 115 21.11 6.99 -8.13
CA SER A 115 19.75 7.31 -8.53
C SER A 115 18.96 6.00 -8.64
N THR A 116 17.79 5.95 -8.01
CA THR A 116 17.06 4.70 -7.80
C THR A 116 15.61 4.84 -8.17
N THR A 117 15.14 3.93 -9.01
CA THR A 117 13.73 3.83 -9.41
C THR A 117 13.14 2.51 -8.92
N CYS A 118 12.02 2.57 -8.20
CA CYS A 118 11.23 1.41 -7.87
C CYS A 118 10.32 1.03 -9.05
N VAL A 119 10.27 -0.25 -9.38
CA VAL A 119 9.33 -0.83 -10.35
C VAL A 119 8.17 -1.45 -9.58
N GLN A 120 7.06 -0.72 -9.50
CA GLN A 120 5.88 -1.12 -8.74
C GLN A 120 5.08 -2.17 -9.50
N HIS A 121 4.50 -3.12 -8.75
CA HIS A 121 3.72 -4.23 -9.28
C HIS A 121 2.46 -4.53 -8.44
N GLY A 122 2.04 -3.56 -7.63
CA GLY A 122 0.81 -3.65 -6.85
C GLY A 122 -0.46 -3.62 -7.72
N VAL A 123 -1.60 -3.71 -7.04
CA VAL A 123 -2.94 -3.81 -7.66
C VAL A 123 -3.23 -2.67 -8.65
N LEU A 124 -2.70 -1.47 -8.42
CA LEU A 124 -2.89 -0.33 -9.33
C LEU A 124 -1.90 -0.29 -10.51
N ASN A 125 -0.82 -1.08 -10.46
CA ASN A 125 0.30 -0.98 -11.39
C ASN A 125 0.27 -2.08 -12.47
N ILE A 126 -0.33 -3.23 -12.14
CA ILE A 126 -0.45 -4.37 -13.04
C ILE A 126 -1.91 -4.54 -13.47
N PRO A 127 -2.20 -4.78 -14.77
CA PRO A 127 -3.56 -5.03 -15.22
C PRO A 127 -4.11 -6.34 -14.65
N ASP A 128 -5.39 -6.34 -14.26
CA ASP A 128 -6.11 -7.44 -13.61
C ASP A 128 -5.94 -8.80 -14.31
N GLU A 129 -5.78 -8.82 -15.64
CA GLU A 129 -5.62 -10.07 -16.42
C GLU A 129 -4.25 -10.76 -16.25
N SER A 130 -3.35 -10.18 -15.46
CA SER A 130 -2.01 -10.69 -15.20
C SER A 130 -2.00 -11.67 -14.03
N HIS A 131 -2.76 -12.77 -14.15
CA HIS A 131 -2.83 -13.81 -13.12
C HIS A 131 -1.58 -14.72 -13.05
N SER A 132 -0.49 -14.39 -13.75
CA SER A 132 0.76 -15.15 -13.69
C SER A 132 1.97 -14.26 -13.58
N VAL A 133 2.97 -14.71 -12.81
CA VAL A 133 4.25 -14.03 -12.64
C VAL A 133 4.91 -13.75 -14.00
N MET A 134 4.79 -14.67 -14.96
CA MET A 134 5.34 -14.50 -16.30
C MET A 134 4.67 -13.37 -17.07
N LYS A 135 3.34 -13.24 -16.99
CA LYS A 135 2.61 -12.13 -17.62
C LYS A 135 2.96 -10.79 -16.98
N SER A 136 2.98 -10.75 -15.64
CA SER A 136 3.40 -9.58 -14.87
C SER A 136 4.82 -9.14 -15.23
N ALA A 137 5.77 -10.08 -15.28
CA ALA A 137 7.14 -9.81 -15.70
C ALA A 137 7.20 -9.31 -17.16
N ALA A 138 6.50 -9.97 -18.09
CA ALA A 138 6.42 -9.55 -19.49
C ALA A 138 5.82 -8.15 -19.68
N TYR A 139 4.93 -7.72 -18.78
CA TYR A 139 4.36 -6.38 -18.76
C TYR A 139 5.33 -5.32 -18.22
N LEU A 140 6.18 -5.68 -17.24
CA LEU A 140 7.15 -4.78 -16.62
C LEU A 140 8.48 -4.68 -17.39
N LEU A 141 8.84 -5.70 -18.17
CA LEU A 141 10.07 -5.75 -18.98
C LEU A 141 10.20 -4.65 -20.07
N PRO A 142 9.15 -4.25 -20.79
CA PRO A 142 9.23 -3.22 -21.83
C PRO A 142 9.48 -1.82 -21.27
N VAL A 143 9.35 -1.64 -19.95
CA VAL A 143 9.43 -0.34 -19.27
C VAL A 143 10.82 0.30 -19.39
N ARG A 144 11.86 -0.40 -19.89
CA ARG A 144 13.00 0.24 -20.55
C ARG A 144 13.79 -0.70 -21.46
N ARG A 145 13.94 -0.30 -22.73
CA ARG A 145 14.84 -0.93 -23.71
C ARG A 145 16.12 -0.12 -23.99
N SER A 146 16.38 0.93 -23.22
CA SER A 146 17.44 1.89 -23.52
C SER A 146 18.30 2.14 -22.28
N ASN A 147 19.57 1.75 -22.43
CA ASN A 147 20.71 1.91 -21.53
C ASN A 147 20.97 0.73 -20.59
N LEU A 148 22.21 0.24 -20.70
CA LEU A 148 22.87 -0.75 -19.85
C LEU A 148 22.78 -0.29 -18.39
N ILE A 149 21.79 -0.80 -17.68
CA ILE A 149 21.55 -0.47 -16.27
C ILE A 149 21.81 -1.75 -15.47
N LYS A 150 22.61 -1.63 -14.40
CA LYS A 150 22.78 -2.72 -13.43
C LYS A 150 21.44 -2.92 -12.71
N ILE A 151 20.73 -3.98 -13.05
CA ILE A 151 19.52 -4.38 -12.34
C ILE A 151 19.97 -5.07 -11.05
N PHE A 152 19.86 -4.38 -9.92
CA PHE A 152 20.01 -4.99 -8.60
C PHE A 152 18.64 -5.33 -8.04
N VAL A 153 18.27 -6.60 -8.09
CA VAL A 153 17.04 -7.08 -7.46
C VAL A 153 17.29 -7.22 -5.95
N LEU A 154 16.93 -6.20 -5.16
CA LEU A 154 16.90 -6.32 -3.71
C LEU A 154 15.51 -6.78 -3.26
N ILE A 155 15.35 -8.09 -3.07
CA ILE A 155 14.15 -8.65 -2.43
C ILE A 155 14.32 -8.50 -0.92
N ILE A 156 13.60 -7.56 -0.33
CA ILE A 156 13.51 -7.44 1.14
C ILE A 156 12.42 -8.41 1.59
N PHE A 157 12.80 -9.56 2.12
CA PHE A 157 11.89 -10.38 2.94
C PHE A 157 11.94 -9.83 4.36
N LYS A 158 10.78 -9.46 4.90
CA LYS A 158 10.62 -9.16 6.33
C LYS A 158 10.21 -10.42 7.09
#